data_AF-A0A9X8MT64-F1
#
_entry.id   AF-A0A9X8MT64-F1
#
_cell.length_a   1.000
_cell.length_b   1.000
_cell.length_c   1.000
_cell.angle_alpha   90.00
_cell.angle_beta   90.00
_cell.angle_gamma   90.00
#
_symmetry.space_group_name_H-M   'P 1'
#
loop_
_entity.id
_entity.type
_entity.pdbx_description
1 polymer ?
#
loop_
_entity_poly.entity_id
_entity_poly.type
_entity_poly.pdbx_seq_one_letter_code
_entity_poly.pdbx_strand_id
1 'polypeptide(L)'
;MPSMQIPDDLCPVHREIAKGWRDNHFDIWNPGEWPAGRSVTSGERTLLMDNRTTVDEREAEFERKNREQVELTIRICRSGRSPQCTPGHRDRGTSRFDHALDTADVEPPEQPAVPAPRSTHDVQLVGTYL
;
A
#
# COMPACT_ATOMS: atom_id res chain seq x y z
N MET A 1 -5.82 12.52 19.44
CA MET A 1 -5.14 11.25 19.12
C MET A 1 -3.70 11.32 19.59
N PRO A 2 -3.15 10.29 20.26
CA PRO A 2 -1.74 10.29 20.64
C PRO A 2 -0.88 10.37 19.36
N SER A 3 0.04 11.32 19.32
CA SER A 3 0.98 11.48 18.21
C SER A 3 1.78 10.19 18.02
N MET A 4 1.69 9.59 16.83
CA MET A 4 2.46 8.39 16.50
C MET A 4 3.97 8.70 16.59
N GLN A 5 4.66 8.03 17.50
CA GLN A 5 6.10 8.16 17.65
C GLN A 5 6.81 7.29 16.63
N ILE A 6 7.76 7.88 15.90
CA ILE A 6 8.63 7.16 14.96
C ILE A 6 9.84 6.67 15.75
N PRO A 7 10.12 5.35 15.75
CA PRO A 7 11.26 4.80 16.48
C PRO A 7 12.62 5.34 15.98
N ASP A 8 13.56 5.54 16.90
CA ASP A 8 14.91 6.01 16.60
C ASP A 8 15.83 4.91 16.05
N ASP A 9 15.44 3.64 16.08
CA ASP A 9 16.24 2.52 15.58
C ASP A 9 16.17 2.35 14.05
N LEU A 10 15.32 3.11 13.36
CA LEU A 10 15.19 3.07 11.89
C LEU A 10 16.43 3.65 11.19
N CYS A 11 16.75 3.11 10.01
CA CYS A 11 17.76 3.70 9.15
C CYS A 11 17.29 5.09 8.66
N PRO A 12 18.22 6.00 8.31
CA PRO A 12 17.86 7.36 7.90
C PRO A 12 16.77 7.41 6.82
N VAL A 13 16.87 6.56 5.80
CA VAL A 13 15.92 6.49 4.69
C VAL A 13 14.51 6.10 5.17
N HIS A 14 14.38 4.99 5.92
CA HIS A 14 13.06 4.55 6.40
C HIS A 14 12.50 5.50 7.47
N ARG A 15 13.35 6.19 8.23
CA ARG A 15 12.93 7.23 9.16
C ARG A 15 12.29 8.41 8.41
N GLU A 16 12.87 8.84 7.30
CA GLU A 16 12.30 9.90 6.45
C GLU A 16 10.98 9.46 5.81
N ILE A 17 10.90 8.22 5.31
CA ILE A 17 9.65 7.67 4.76
C ILE A 17 8.55 7.63 5.85
N ALA A 18 8.88 7.15 7.05
CA ALA A 18 7.94 7.09 8.17
C ALA A 18 7.47 8.49 8.59
N LYS A 19 8.38 9.49 8.61
CA LYS A 19 8.01 10.90 8.84
C LYS A 19 7.05 11.40 7.77
N GLY A 20 7.33 11.09 6.51
CA GLY A 20 6.47 11.45 5.40
C GLY A 20 5.04 10.92 5.54
N TRP A 21 4.86 9.70 6.04
CA TRP A 21 3.53 9.12 6.32
C TRP A 21 2.88 9.68 7.58
N ARG A 22 3.65 9.95 8.63
CA ARG A 22 3.15 10.58 9.87
C ARG A 22 2.65 12.01 9.61
N ASP A 23 3.35 12.75 8.76
CA ASP A 23 3.05 14.15 8.44
C ASP A 23 2.08 14.26 7.23
N ASN A 24 1.57 13.14 6.72
CA ASN A 24 0.55 13.10 5.68
C ASN A 24 -0.82 13.34 6.32
N HIS A 25 -1.56 14.35 5.90
CA HIS A 25 -2.82 14.74 6.53
C HIS A 25 -4.00 14.67 5.56
N PHE A 26 -5.18 14.41 6.10
CA PHE A 26 -6.43 14.39 5.35
C PHE A 26 -6.74 15.80 4.81
N ASP A 27 -7.08 15.89 3.53
CA ASP A 27 -7.49 17.15 2.89
C ASP A 27 -9.00 17.15 2.68
N ILE A 28 -9.70 18.03 3.40
CA ILE A 28 -11.16 18.17 3.31
C ILE A 28 -11.62 18.64 1.92
N TRP A 29 -10.76 19.33 1.16
CA TRP A 29 -11.08 19.78 -0.19
C TRP A 29 -10.93 18.67 -1.22
N ASN A 30 -10.18 17.62 -0.89
CA ASN A 30 -9.96 16.43 -1.72
C ASN A 30 -10.16 15.13 -0.90
N PRO A 31 -11.35 14.90 -0.33
CA PRO A 31 -11.55 13.87 0.70
C PRO A 31 -11.49 12.44 0.14
N GLY A 32 -11.58 12.28 -1.19
CA GLY A 32 -11.51 10.99 -1.86
C GLY A 32 -10.10 10.60 -2.31
N GLU A 33 -9.09 11.46 -2.18
CA GLU A 33 -7.74 11.23 -2.69
C GLU A 33 -6.85 10.56 -1.65
N TRP A 34 -6.21 9.45 -2.03
CA TRP A 34 -5.18 8.78 -1.25
C TRP A 34 -3.91 8.58 -2.07
N PRO A 35 -2.72 8.83 -1.50
CA PRO A 35 -2.48 9.68 -0.34
C PRO A 35 -2.72 11.16 -0.69
N ALA A 36 -3.25 11.97 0.22
CA ALA A 36 -3.72 13.36 -0.01
C ALA A 36 -2.75 14.21 -0.86
N GLY A 37 -2.95 14.24 -2.18
CA GLY A 37 -2.09 14.94 -3.14
C GLY A 37 -0.65 14.40 -3.28
N ARG A 38 -0.30 13.30 -2.59
CA ARG A 38 0.99 12.63 -2.78
C ARG A 38 0.88 11.66 -3.95
N SER A 39 1.64 11.91 -5.01
CA SER A 39 1.76 10.94 -6.09
C SER A 39 2.51 9.70 -5.57
N VAL A 40 1.83 8.55 -5.55
CA VAL A 40 2.55 7.27 -5.65
C VAL A 40 3.14 7.17 -7.06
N THR A 41 4.28 6.53 -7.21
CA THR A 41 5.13 6.53 -8.42
C THR A 41 4.39 6.11 -9.71
N SER A 42 3.20 5.51 -9.60
CA SER A 42 2.34 5.15 -10.73
C SER A 42 1.64 6.34 -11.41
N GLY A 43 1.61 7.54 -10.80
CA GLY A 43 0.94 8.72 -11.38
C GLY A 43 -0.60 8.64 -11.40
N GLU A 44 -1.17 7.49 -11.07
CA GLU A 44 -2.61 7.30 -10.92
C GLU A 44 -3.08 7.77 -9.54
N ARG A 45 -4.18 8.54 -9.54
CA ARG A 45 -4.87 8.92 -8.30
C ARG A 45 -5.51 7.68 -7.69
N THR A 46 -5.05 7.29 -6.51
CA THR A 46 -5.69 6.20 -5.76
C THR A 46 -6.85 6.79 -4.98
N LEU A 47 -8.06 6.28 -5.18
CA LEU A 47 -9.22 6.72 -4.40
C LEU A 47 -9.18 6.07 -3.01
N LEU A 48 -9.37 6.87 -1.97
CA LEU A 48 -9.37 6.42 -0.58
C LEU A 48 -10.51 5.44 -0.31
N MET A 49 -11.73 5.87 -0.66
CA MET A 49 -13.02 5.20 -0.50
C MET A 49 -14.01 5.74 -1.54
N ASP A 50 -15.19 5.15 -1.61
CA ASP A 50 -16.26 5.60 -2.51
C ASP A 50 -16.87 6.97 -2.10
N ASN A 51 -17.70 7.54 -2.98
CA ASN A 51 -18.38 8.81 -2.74
C ASN A 51 -19.53 8.73 -1.71
N ARG A 52 -19.94 7.51 -1.31
CA ARG A 52 -21.06 7.26 -0.39
C ARG A 52 -20.64 7.31 1.07
N THR A 53 -19.36 7.14 1.33
CA THR A 53 -18.75 7.24 2.65
C THR A 53 -18.78 8.70 3.15
N THR A 54 -19.05 8.91 4.44
CA THR A 54 -19.04 10.26 5.03
C THR A 54 -17.63 10.84 5.12
N VAL A 55 -17.50 12.16 5.32
CA VAL A 55 -16.20 12.81 5.48
C VAL A 55 -15.47 12.31 6.72
N ASP A 56 -16.18 12.15 7.84
CA ASP A 56 -15.62 11.68 9.12
C ASP A 56 -15.08 10.24 9.00
N GLU A 57 -15.81 9.35 8.33
CA GLU A 57 -15.36 7.99 8.06
C GLU A 57 -14.11 7.97 7.17
N ARG A 58 -14.04 8.86 6.17
CA ARG A 58 -12.86 9.00 5.32
C ARG A 58 -11.66 9.51 6.10
N GLU A 59 -11.85 10.50 6.98
CA GLU A 59 -10.77 11.01 7.83
C GLU A 59 -10.23 9.91 8.75
N ALA A 60 -11.11 9.16 9.41
CA ALA A 60 -10.71 8.03 10.27
C ALA A 60 -9.96 6.94 9.49
N GLU A 61 -10.42 6.61 8.29
CA GLU A 61 -9.78 5.64 7.41
C GLU A 61 -8.42 6.14 6.90
N PHE A 62 -8.31 7.43 6.60
CA PHE A 62 -7.06 8.08 6.20
C PHE A 62 -6.01 7.96 7.31
N GLU A 63 -6.39 8.29 8.55
CA GLU A 63 -5.52 8.13 9.71
C GLU A 63 -5.10 6.67 9.92
N ARG A 64 -6.04 5.73 9.74
CA ARG A 64 -5.77 4.29 9.85
C ARG A 64 -4.73 3.84 8.83
N LYS A 65 -4.91 4.18 7.55
CA LYS A 65 -3.98 3.82 6.47
C LYS A 65 -2.60 4.47 6.67
N ASN A 66 -2.54 5.72 7.14
CA ASN A 66 -1.27 6.38 7.46
C ASN A 66 -0.51 5.61 8.53
N ARG A 67 -1.21 5.20 9.60
CA ARG A 67 -0.63 4.38 10.66
C ARG A 67 -0.09 3.06 10.11
N GLU A 68 -0.86 2.38 9.28
CA GLU A 68 -0.42 1.13 8.64
C GLU A 68 0.82 1.32 7.76
N GLN A 69 0.93 2.43 7.03
CA GLN A 69 2.11 2.72 6.22
C GLN A 69 3.36 2.99 7.08
N VAL A 70 3.22 3.69 8.21
CA VAL A 70 4.33 3.86 9.16
C VAL A 70 4.76 2.52 9.74
N GLU A 71 3.81 1.69 10.20
CA GLU A 71 4.10 0.36 10.73
C GLU A 71 4.75 -0.56 9.69
N LEU A 72 4.29 -0.52 8.45
CA LEU A 72 4.87 -1.24 7.33
C LEU A 72 6.31 -0.79 7.08
N THR A 73 6.56 0.52 7.08
CA THR A 73 7.91 1.11 6.90
C THR A 73 8.86 0.69 8.02
N ILE A 74 8.38 0.60 9.26
CA ILE A 74 9.16 0.09 10.39
C ILE A 74 9.49 -1.40 10.18
N ARG A 75 8.50 -2.22 9.81
CA ARG A 75 8.65 -3.67 9.60
C ARG A 75 9.63 -3.97 8.46
N ILE A 76 9.34 -3.44 7.27
CA ILE A 76 10.27 -2.70 6.42
C ILE A 76 11.77 -2.78 6.77
N CYS A 77 12.20 -1.70 7.41
CA CYS A 77 13.54 -1.45 7.87
C CYS A 77 14.07 -2.57 8.78
N ARG A 78 13.27 -3.03 9.75
CA ARG A 78 13.68 -4.05 10.73
C ARG A 78 13.89 -5.42 10.12
N SER A 79 13.14 -5.74 9.06
CA SER A 79 13.38 -6.94 8.25
C SER A 79 14.76 -6.92 7.61
N GLY A 80 15.32 -5.72 7.41
CA GLY A 80 16.58 -5.33 6.78
C GLY A 80 16.90 -6.06 5.47
N ARG A 81 15.85 -6.48 4.77
CA ARG A 81 15.89 -7.00 3.41
C ARG A 81 15.56 -5.92 2.38
N SER A 82 15.21 -4.72 2.86
CA SER A 82 14.86 -3.61 1.99
C SER A 82 16.09 -3.15 1.19
N PRO A 83 16.01 -3.11 -0.15
CA PRO A 83 17.07 -2.54 -0.98
C PRO A 83 17.23 -1.03 -0.74
N GLN A 84 16.24 -0.38 -0.13
CA GLN A 84 16.25 1.04 0.24
C GLN A 84 16.92 1.30 1.59
N CYS A 85 17.34 0.26 2.33
CA CYS A 85 18.10 0.46 3.57
C CYS A 85 19.46 1.08 3.26
N THR A 86 19.89 2.05 4.09
CA THR A 86 21.25 2.56 4.07
C THR A 86 22.25 1.40 4.30
N PRO A 87 23.31 1.27 3.48
CA PRO A 87 24.35 0.27 3.68
C PRO A 87 24.92 0.30 5.11
N GLY A 88 25.14 -0.86 5.72
CA GLY A 88 25.70 -0.98 7.08
C GLY A 88 24.72 -0.71 8.23
N HIS A 89 23.46 -0.34 7.97
CA HIS A 89 22.47 -0.14 9.04
C HIS A 89 22.22 -1.41 9.89
N ARG A 90 22.35 -2.60 9.28
CA ARG A 90 22.17 -3.88 9.98
C ARG A 90 23.38 -4.42 10.72
N ASP A 91 24.57 -3.88 10.48
CA ASP A 91 25.80 -4.44 11.08
C ASP A 91 25.81 -4.32 12.61
N ARG A 92 24.84 -3.58 13.19
CA ARG A 92 24.63 -3.49 14.64
C ARG A 92 23.67 -4.49 15.28
N GLY A 93 22.92 -5.32 14.53
CA GLY A 93 21.75 -6.00 15.13
C GLY A 93 21.38 -7.41 14.69
N THR A 94 21.96 -7.98 13.62
CA THR A 94 21.66 -9.37 13.22
C THR A 94 22.87 -10.27 13.37
N SER A 95 23.16 -10.60 14.63
CA SER A 95 23.94 -11.78 14.99
C SER A 95 23.16 -13.05 14.59
N ARG A 96 23.54 -13.62 13.45
CA ARG A 96 23.79 -15.05 13.21
C ARG A 96 22.68 -16.11 13.37
N PHE A 97 21.49 -15.85 13.88
CA PHE A 97 20.47 -16.91 14.01
C PHE A 97 19.07 -16.41 13.70
N ASP A 98 18.53 -16.86 12.55
CA ASP A 98 17.11 -17.14 12.28
C ASP A 98 17.04 -17.68 10.85
N HIS A 99 17.45 -18.93 10.67
CA HIS A 99 16.55 -20.08 10.51
C HIS A 99 15.75 -20.02 9.19
N ALA A 100 16.18 -20.92 8.30
CA ALA A 100 15.45 -21.39 7.15
C ALA A 100 13.97 -21.60 7.49
N LEU A 101 13.09 -20.86 6.82
CA LEU A 101 11.76 -21.37 6.56
C LEU A 101 11.93 -22.42 5.46
N ASP A 102 12.06 -23.66 5.94
CA ASP A 102 11.75 -24.89 5.24
C ASP A 102 10.39 -24.71 4.54
N THR A 103 10.43 -24.40 3.25
CA THR A 103 9.25 -24.42 2.39
C THR A 103 8.92 -25.88 2.15
N ALA A 104 8.20 -26.48 3.10
CA ALA A 104 7.38 -27.64 2.81
C ALA A 104 6.48 -27.27 1.61
N ASP A 105 6.54 -28.09 0.57
CA ASP A 105 5.65 -28.11 -0.59
C ASP A 105 4.19 -27.97 -0.14
N VAL A 106 3.67 -26.74 -0.15
CA VAL A 106 2.24 -26.49 -0.12
C VAL A 106 1.82 -26.43 -1.59
N GLU A 107 1.28 -27.55 -2.05
CA GLU A 107 0.63 -27.69 -3.34
C GLU A 107 -0.37 -26.52 -3.53
N PRO A 108 -0.29 -25.74 -4.62
CA PRO A 108 -1.21 -24.64 -4.86
C PRO A 108 -2.64 -25.17 -4.95
N PRO A 109 -3.63 -24.55 -4.29
CA PRO A 109 -5.02 -24.95 -4.45
C PRO A 109 -5.42 -24.80 -5.93
N GLU A 110 -5.92 -25.88 -6.53
CA GLU A 110 -6.50 -25.88 -7.88
C GLU A 110 -7.55 -24.79 -7.98
N GLN A 111 -7.24 -23.74 -8.74
CA GLN A 111 -8.21 -22.70 -9.05
C GLN A 111 -9.27 -23.30 -10.00
N PRO A 112 -10.58 -23.19 -9.69
CA PRO A 112 -11.60 -23.57 -10.65
C PRO A 112 -11.47 -22.68 -11.89
N ALA A 113 -11.39 -23.31 -13.07
CA ALA A 113 -11.22 -22.65 -14.35
C ALA A 113 -12.28 -21.55 -14.54
N VAL A 114 -11.83 -20.31 -14.68
CA VAL A 114 -12.69 -19.19 -15.07
C VAL A 114 -13.20 -19.47 -16.49
N PRO A 115 -14.53 -19.54 -16.73
CA PRO A 115 -15.04 -19.71 -18.08
C PRO A 115 -14.69 -18.47 -18.92
N ALA A 116 -14.15 -18.72 -20.12
CA ALA A 116 -13.76 -17.68 -21.05
C ALA A 116 -14.93 -16.72 -21.35
N PRO A 117 -14.67 -15.40 -21.51
CA PRO A 117 -15.70 -14.46 -21.90
C PRO A 117 -16.26 -14.86 -23.27
N ARG A 118 -17.57 -15.12 -23.30
CA ARG A 118 -18.31 -15.33 -24.54
C ARG A 118 -18.29 -14.01 -25.32
N SER A 119 -17.66 -14.04 -26.49
CA SER A 119 -17.69 -12.95 -27.47
C SER A 119 -19.14 -12.61 -27.82
N THR A 120 -19.64 -11.46 -27.39
CA THR A 120 -20.94 -10.92 -27.79
C THR A 120 -20.73 -9.84 -28.84
N HIS A 121 -20.29 -10.24 -30.03
CA HIS A 121 -20.32 -9.39 -31.22
C HIS A 121 -21.06 -10.09 -32.34
N ASP A 122 -22.39 -10.00 -32.29
CA ASP A 122 -23.25 -10.06 -33.47
C ASP A 122 -24.40 -9.08 -33.25
N VAL A 123 -24.10 -7.79 -33.43
CA VAL A 123 -25.13 -6.76 -33.62
C VAL A 123 -25.14 -6.46 -35.11
N GLN A 124 -26.08 -7.06 -35.84
CA GLN A 124 -26.38 -6.69 -37.21
C GLN A 124 -26.92 -5.25 -37.22
N LEU A 125 -26.09 -4.31 -37.67
CA LEU A 125 -26.52 -2.97 -38.04
C LEU A 125 -27.30 -3.06 -39.35
N VAL A 126 -28.63 -3.16 -39.26
CA VAL A 126 -29.50 -2.93 -40.41
C VAL A 126 -29.59 -1.42 -40.62
N GLY A 127 -28.94 -0.95 -41.68
CA GLY A 127 -28.95 0.44 -42.10
C GLY A 127 -30.35 0.89 -42.53
N THR A 128 -30.71 2.10 -42.11
CA THR A 128 -31.74 2.90 -42.77
C THR A 128 -31.14 4.28 -43.00
N TYR A 129 -30.87 4.59 -44.26
CA TYR A 129 -30.70 5.96 -44.73
C TYR A 129 -31.73 6.19 -45.84
N LEU A 130 -32.62 7.13 -45.53
CA LEU A 130 -33.50 7.97 -46.38
C LEU A 130 -34.38 7.29 -47.43
#